data_AF-A0A845HNE4-F1
#
_entry.id   AF-A0A845HNE4-F1
#
_cell.length_a   1.000
_cell.length_b   1.000
_cell.length_c   1.000
_cell.angle_alpha   90.00
_cell.angle_beta   90.00
_cell.angle_gamma   90.00
#
_symmetry.space_group_name_H-M   'P 1'
#
loop_
_entity.id
_entity.type
_entity.pdbx_description
1 polymer ?
#
loop_
_entity_poly.entity_id
_entity_poly.type
_entity_poly.pdbx_seq_one_letter_code
_entity_poly.pdbx_strand_id
1 'polypeptide(L)' 'MKKILIIGASSAIAQAAARQWAAQGHALYLLGRDEERLAALAADLAVRGAPVARHGE' A
#
# COMPACT_ATOMS: atom_id res chain seq x y z
N MET A 1 -8.71 12.47 5.58
CA MET A 1 -7.99 11.72 4.53
C MET A 1 -6.55 12.20 4.44
N LYS A 2 -5.57 11.32 4.66
CA LYS A 2 -4.12 11.64 4.59
C LYS A 2 -3.49 10.95 3.37
N LYS A 3 -2.35 11.48 2.88
CA LYS A 3 -1.51 10.83 1.86
C LYS A 3 -0.29 10.21 2.56
N ILE A 4 -0.07 8.91 2.40
CA ILE A 4 0.97 8.16 3.10
C ILE A 4 1.87 7.48 2.06
N LEU A 5 3.17 7.73 2.14
CA LEU A 5 4.20 7.03 1.37
C LEU A 5 4.77 5.89 2.22
N ILE A 6 4.79 4.69 1.66
CA ILE A 6 5.33 3.49 2.30
C ILE A 6 6.52 2.99 1.48
N ILE A 7 7.72 3.09 2.05
CA ILE A 7 8.97 2.62 1.46
C ILE A 7 9.28 1.22 2.01
N GLY A 8 9.61 0.27 1.13
CA GLY A 8 9.71 -1.13 1.54
C GLY A 8 8.32 -1.74 1.81
N ALA A 9 7.34 -1.36 0.98
CA ALA A 9 5.93 -1.68 1.19
C ALA A 9 5.61 -3.20 1.21
N SER A 10 6.50 -4.04 0.68
CA SER A 10 6.33 -5.50 0.67
C SER A 10 6.67 -6.18 2.00
N SER A 11 7.26 -5.49 2.99
CA SER A 11 7.53 -6.08 4.30
C SER A 11 6.25 -6.38 5.09
N ALA A 12 6.28 -7.40 5.95
CA ALA A 12 5.11 -7.80 6.75
C ALA A 12 4.56 -6.65 7.62
N ILE A 13 5.44 -5.83 8.19
CA ILE A 13 5.07 -4.67 9.02
C ILE A 13 4.40 -3.60 8.16
N ALA A 14 4.97 -3.28 6.99
CA ALA A 14 4.40 -2.30 6.08
C ALA A 14 3.00 -2.71 5.61
N GLN A 15 2.80 -3.99 5.28
CA GLN A 15 1.50 -4.50 4.88
C GLN A 15 0.46 -4.40 6.02
N ALA A 16 0.85 -4.73 7.26
CA ALA A 16 -0.05 -4.63 8.40
C ALA A 16 -0.48 -3.17 8.65
N ALA A 17 0.46 -2.23 8.63
CA ALA A 17 0.18 -0.81 8.77
C ALA A 17 -0.68 -0.28 7.60
N ALA A 18 -0.35 -0.66 6.36
CA ALA A 18 -1.10 -0.28 5.18
C ALA A 18 -2.57 -0.71 5.26
N ARG A 19 -2.85 -1.94 5.71
CA ARG A 19 -4.22 -2.43 5.90
C ARG A 19 -5.02 -1.59 6.91
N GLN A 20 -4.40 -1.16 8.00
CA GLN A 20 -5.05 -0.29 8.99
C GLN A 20 -5.35 1.10 8.40
N TRP A 21 -4.42 1.68 7.64
CA TRP A 21 -4.64 2.98 7.00
C TRP A 21 -5.63 2.91 5.83
N ALA A 22 -5.68 1.80 5.11
CA ALA A 22 -6.65 1.58 4.05
C ALA A 22 -8.08 1.53 4.59
N ALA A 23 -8.30 0.81 5.69
CA ALA A 23 -9.59 0.79 6.37
C ALA A 23 -10.03 2.18 6.89
N GLN A 24 -9.09 3.11 7.08
CA GLN A 24 -9.34 4.52 7.44
C GLN A 24 -9.54 5.43 6.22
N GLY A 25 -9.58 4.88 5.00
CA GLY A 25 -9.75 5.63 3.76
C GLY A 25 -8.58 6.55 3.42
N HIS A 26 -7.36 6.25 3.87
CA HIS A 26 -6.17 7.02 3.52
C HIS A 26 -5.66 6.66 2.12
N ALA A 27 -5.09 7.63 1.42
CA ALA A 27 -4.44 7.40 0.13
C ALA A 27 -3.01 6.88 0.36
N LEU A 28 -2.67 5.76 -0.27
CA LEU A 28 -1.41 5.05 -0.05
C LEU A 28 -0.55 5.07 -1.33
N TYR A 29 0.72 5.39 -1.16
CA TYR A 29 1.75 5.30 -2.19
C TYR A 29 2.74 4.23 -1.79
N LEU A 30 2.84 3.16 -2.57
CA LEU A 30 3.67 2.00 -2.27
C LEU A 30 4.95 2.03 -3.11
N LEU A 31 6.11 1.98 -2.45
CA LEU A 31 7.42 1.92 -3.08
C LEU A 31 8.15 0.63 -2.65
N GLY A 32 8.70 -0.10 -3.63
CA GLY A 32 9.46 -1.32 -3.41
C GLY A 32 9.96 -1.94 -4.71
N ARG A 33 10.83 -2.93 -4.62
CA ARG A 33 11.49 -3.55 -5.79
C ARG A 33 10.73 -4.73 -6.41
N ASP A 34 9.73 -5.23 -5.71
CA ASP A 34 8.97 -6.41 -6.14
C ASP A 34 7.61 -5.95 -6.66
N GLU A 35 7.52 -5.73 -7.97
CA GLU A 35 6.32 -5.21 -8.61
C GLU A 35 5.12 -6.14 -8.45
N GLU A 36 5.33 -7.45 -8.47
CA GLU A 36 4.26 -8.44 -8.33
C GLU A 36 3.65 -8.36 -6.93
N ARG A 37 4.49 -8.36 -5.88
CA ARG A 37 4.03 -8.16 -4.50
C ARG A 37 3.37 -6.81 -4.29
N LEU A 38 3.90 -5.75 -4.90
CA LEU A 38 3.28 -4.41 -4.84
C LEU A 38 1.91 -4.38 -5.52
N ALA A 39 1.75 -5.05 -6.65
CA ALA A 39 0.47 -5.14 -7.35
C ALA A 39 -0.57 -5.92 -6.52
N ALA A 40 -0.18 -7.06 -5.95
CA ALA A 40 -1.05 -7.84 -5.06
C ALA A 40 -1.46 -7.04 -3.82
N LEU A 41 -0.51 -6.33 -3.19
CA LEU A 41 -0.79 -5.48 -2.04
C LEU A 41 -1.71 -4.30 -2.41
N ALA A 42 -1.48 -3.65 -3.56
CA ALA A 42 -2.32 -2.55 -4.01
C ALA A 42 -3.77 -2.98 -4.25
N ALA A 43 -3.99 -4.17 -4.84
CA ALA A 43 -5.32 -4.73 -5.04
C ALA A 43 -6.03 -5.00 -3.69
N ASP A 44 -5.35 -5.62 -2.73
CA ASP A 44 -5.89 -5.85 -1.37
C ASP A 44 -6.29 -4.53 -0.68
N LEU A 45 -5.42 -3.52 -0.74
CA LEU A 45 -5.66 -2.23 -0.10
C LEU A 45 -6.77 -1.43 -0.78
N ALA A 46 -6.93 -1.55 -2.10
CA ALA A 46 -8.02 -0.92 -2.84
C ALA A 46 -9.40 -1.46 -2.40
N VAL A 47 -9.53 -2.78 -2.25
CA VAL A 47 -10.76 -3.42 -1.73
C VAL A 47 -11.09 -2.94 -0.32
N ARG A 48 -10.07 -2.61 0.48
CA ARG A 48 -10.21 -2.10 1.85
C ARG A 48 -10.52 -0.60 1.96
N GLY A 49 -10.61 0.11 0.82
CA GLY A 49 -11.03 1.51 0.78
C GLY A 49 -9.90 2.54 0.65
N ALA A 50 -8.66 2.11 0.38
CA ALA A 50 -7.58 3.04 0.04
C ALA A 50 -7.56 3.35 -1.47
N PRO A 51 -7.44 4.63 -1.86
CA PRO A 51 -6.82 4.97 -3.14
C PRO A 51 -5.34 4.57 -3.10
N VAL A 52 -4.88 3.73 -4.05
CA VAL A 52 -3.51 3.22 -4.04
C VAL A 52 -2.78 3.54 -5.34
N ALA A 53 -1.57 4.08 -5.21
CA ALA A 53 -0.58 4.15 -6.28
C ALA A 53 0.63 3.30 -5.90
N ARG A 54 1.31 2.72 -6.90
CA ARG A 54 2.50 1.89 -6.71
C ARG A 54 3.60 2.29 -7.67
N HIS A 55 4.85 2.18 -7.23
CA HIS A 55 6.04 2.32 -8.07
C HIS A 55 7.05 1.23 -7.67
N GLY A 56 7.51 0.47 -8.66
CA GLY A 56 8.63 -0.43 -8.53
C GLY A 56 9.62 -0.22 -9.68
N GLU A 57 10.86 -0.55 -9.39
CA GLU A 57 12.03 -0.48 -10.29
C GLU A 57 12.57 -1.89 -10.53
#